data_AF-A0A8J3KJS2-F1
#
_entry.id   AF-A0A8J3KJS2-F1
#
_cell.length_a   1.000
_cell.length_b   1.000
_cell.length_c   1.000
_cell.angle_alpha   90.00
_cell.angle_beta   90.00
_cell.angle_gamma   90.00
#
_symmetry.space_group_name_H-M   'P 1'
#
loop_
_entity.id
_entity.type
_entity.pdbx_description
1 polymer ?
#
loop_
_entity_poly.entity_id
_entity_poly.type
_entity_poly.pdbx_seq_one_letter_code
_entity_poly.pdbx_strand_id
1 'polypeptide(L)'
;MDPAELRRQVMRRLRYGLNVVALERDLVPPEGPFDVALTNGLAAIVSLEDPGAEGDSRGRMLPASALLKVLEDRGELLDFPALREALDITQPLRHGRADDEYLMPVQRHLQALIDLDRHRALLVLDQARSDSKVEDLVARLYADAANEVAGLDLMSSKERLDQPDFEECDECWRNTFLPDWHDEFGGTNSTGRCVACGYERDDETARAYAIDAELARVMDKD
;
A
#
# COMPACT_ATOMS: atom_id res chain seq x y z
N MET A 1 -12.58 7.96 3.69
CA MET A 1 -12.05 6.78 2.97
C MET A 1 -12.22 5.58 3.88
N ASP A 2 -12.72 4.45 3.39
CA ASP A 2 -12.81 3.19 4.16
C ASP A 2 -11.39 2.72 4.56
N PRO A 3 -11.15 2.27 5.81
CA PRO A 3 -9.86 1.71 6.22
C PRO A 3 -9.30 0.64 5.27
N ALA A 4 -10.15 -0.19 4.68
CA ALA A 4 -9.70 -1.20 3.72
C ALA A 4 -9.22 -0.57 2.40
N GLU A 5 -9.83 0.54 1.98
CA GLU A 5 -9.38 1.28 0.80
C GLU A 5 -8.08 2.03 1.07
N LEU A 6 -7.92 2.65 2.25
CA LEU A 6 -6.66 3.27 2.64
C LEU A 6 -5.51 2.27 2.63
N ARG A 7 -5.73 1.09 3.22
CA ARG A 7 -4.74 0.00 3.20
C ARG A 7 -4.40 -0.42 1.77
N ARG A 8 -5.40 -0.58 0.90
CA ARG A 8 -5.18 -0.91 -0.52
C ARG A 8 -4.34 0.17 -1.20
N GLN A 9 -4.63 1.44 -0.95
CA GLN A 9 -3.93 2.56 -1.56
C GLN A 9 -2.46 2.63 -1.12
N VAL A 10 -2.19 2.48 0.17
CA VAL A 10 -0.82 2.43 0.70
C VAL A 10 -0.05 1.27 0.09
N MET A 11 -0.64 0.07 0.03
CA MET A 11 0.01 -1.11 -0.53
C MET A 11 0.27 -0.99 -2.04
N ARG A 12 -0.62 -0.34 -2.79
CA ARG A 12 -0.42 -0.04 -4.21
C ARG A 12 0.77 0.91 -4.40
N ARG A 13 0.82 2.03 -3.67
CA ARG A 13 1.95 2.99 -3.68
C ARG A 13 3.27 2.32 -3.33
N LEU A 14 3.28 1.51 -2.27
CA LEU A 14 4.47 0.76 -1.85
C LEU A 14 5.00 -0.16 -2.94
N ARG A 15 4.12 -1.00 -3.53
CA ARG A 15 4.50 -1.95 -4.57
C ARG A 15 4.97 -1.24 -5.84
N TYR A 16 4.34 -0.13 -6.20
CA TYR A 16 4.80 0.74 -7.27
C TYR A 16 6.23 1.24 -6.98
N GLY A 17 6.44 1.94 -5.85
CA GLY A 17 7.71 2.58 -5.56
C GLY A 17 8.89 1.60 -5.45
N LEU A 18 8.71 0.49 -4.73
CA LEU A 18 9.77 -0.50 -4.56
C LEU A 18 10.21 -1.15 -5.87
N ASN A 19 9.25 -1.49 -6.74
CA ASN A 19 9.59 -2.13 -8.01
C ASN A 19 10.20 -1.14 -9.00
N VAL A 20 9.76 0.12 -9.02
CA VAL A 20 10.42 1.17 -9.82
C VAL A 20 11.87 1.37 -9.38
N VAL A 21 12.13 1.49 -8.08
CA VAL A 21 13.51 1.67 -7.58
C VAL A 21 14.39 0.44 -7.87
N ALA A 22 13.83 -0.76 -7.80
CA ALA A 22 14.55 -1.99 -8.16
C ALA A 22 14.93 -2.01 -9.65
N LEU A 23 14.04 -1.53 -10.53
CA LEU A 23 14.29 -1.38 -11.97
C LEU A 23 15.32 -0.27 -12.25
N GLU A 24 15.19 0.90 -11.60
CA GLU A 24 16.14 2.02 -11.74
C GLU A 24 17.58 1.62 -11.39
N ARG A 25 17.73 0.72 -10.42
CA ARG A 25 19.03 0.23 -9.93
C ARG A 25 19.51 -1.06 -10.61
N ASP A 26 18.77 -1.55 -11.61
CA ASP A 26 19.07 -2.79 -12.34
C ASP A 26 19.31 -4.00 -11.41
N LEU A 27 18.51 -4.11 -10.34
CA LEU A 27 18.68 -5.17 -9.32
C LEU A 27 17.98 -6.48 -9.68
N VAL A 28 17.09 -6.44 -10.67
CA VAL A 28 16.14 -7.51 -10.99
C VAL A 28 15.85 -7.51 -12.49
N PRO A 29 15.58 -8.69 -13.10
CA PRO A 29 15.00 -8.74 -14.44
C PRO A 29 13.69 -7.94 -14.50
N PRO A 30 13.41 -7.22 -15.60
CA PRO A 30 12.36 -6.22 -15.61
C PRO A 30 10.94 -6.77 -15.71
N GLU A 31 10.72 -7.94 -16.30
CA GLU A 31 9.39 -8.42 -16.68
C GLU A 31 8.40 -8.55 -15.52
N GLY A 32 8.84 -9.09 -14.37
CA GLY A 32 8.01 -9.22 -13.18
C GLY A 32 7.80 -7.87 -12.46
N PRO A 33 8.88 -7.20 -12.04
CA PRO A 33 8.83 -5.92 -11.34
C PRO A 33 8.12 -4.82 -12.15
N PHE A 34 8.32 -4.75 -13.47
CA PHE A 34 7.66 -3.75 -14.31
C PHE A 34 6.14 -3.93 -14.31
N ASP A 35 5.64 -5.16 -14.50
CA ASP A 35 4.20 -5.44 -14.48
C ASP A 35 3.58 -5.16 -13.10
N VAL A 36 4.28 -5.53 -12.02
CA VAL A 36 3.85 -5.22 -10.64
C VAL A 36 3.81 -3.72 -10.42
N ALA A 37 4.86 -2.99 -10.81
CA ALA A 37 4.91 -1.54 -10.66
C ALA A 37 3.78 -0.88 -11.46
N LEU A 38 3.65 -1.20 -12.74
CA LEU A 38 2.66 -0.60 -13.63
C LEU A 38 1.23 -0.88 -13.14
N THR A 39 0.90 -2.13 -12.82
CA THR A 39 -0.45 -2.48 -12.37
C THR A 39 -0.81 -1.75 -11.06
N ASN A 40 0.09 -1.74 -10.08
CA ASN A 40 -0.19 -1.08 -8.80
C ASN A 40 -0.22 0.45 -8.94
N GLY A 41 0.65 1.02 -9.78
CA GLY A 41 0.68 2.45 -10.08
C GLY A 41 -0.64 2.93 -10.70
N LEU A 42 -1.06 2.26 -11.78
CA LEU A 42 -2.33 2.59 -12.45
C LEU A 42 -3.54 2.35 -11.55
N ALA A 43 -3.57 1.27 -10.77
CA ALA A 43 -4.68 1.00 -9.85
C ALA A 43 -4.80 2.07 -8.76
N ALA A 44 -3.66 2.61 -8.29
CA ALA A 44 -3.68 3.71 -7.31
C ALA A 44 -4.22 5.00 -7.92
N ILE A 45 -3.85 5.30 -9.17
CA ILE A 45 -4.37 6.46 -9.92
C ILE A 45 -5.87 6.29 -10.17
N VAL A 46 -6.31 5.14 -10.71
CA VAL A 46 -7.73 4.88 -10.99
C VAL A 46 -8.56 4.94 -9.70
N SER A 47 -8.11 4.34 -8.59
CA SER A 47 -8.89 4.41 -7.34
C SER A 47 -9.09 5.84 -6.83
N LEU A 48 -8.11 6.73 -7.04
CA LEU A 48 -8.23 8.12 -6.62
C LEU A 48 -9.15 8.93 -7.55
N GLU A 49 -9.01 8.75 -8.86
CA GLU A 49 -9.72 9.57 -9.85
C GLU A 49 -11.12 9.03 -10.19
N ASP A 50 -11.32 7.71 -10.09
CA ASP A 50 -12.56 7.00 -10.39
C ASP A 50 -12.78 5.79 -9.46
N PRO A 51 -13.14 6.03 -8.18
CA PRO A 51 -13.25 4.97 -7.19
C PRO A 51 -14.18 3.82 -7.63
N GLY A 52 -13.65 2.60 -7.63
CA GLY A 52 -14.38 1.38 -8.03
C GLY A 52 -14.19 1.00 -9.50
N ALA A 53 -13.69 1.90 -10.35
CA ALA A 53 -13.39 1.60 -11.75
C ALA A 53 -12.14 0.74 -11.93
N GLU A 54 -11.36 0.51 -10.87
CA GLU A 54 -10.19 -0.36 -10.90
C GLU A 54 -10.54 -1.85 -10.76
N GLY A 55 -11.81 -2.17 -10.49
CA GLY A 55 -12.32 -3.53 -10.32
C GLY A 55 -13.29 -3.97 -11.42
N ASP A 56 -13.33 -5.28 -11.70
CA ASP A 56 -14.37 -5.90 -12.52
C ASP A 56 -15.68 -6.12 -11.72
N SER A 57 -16.73 -6.58 -12.41
CA SER A 57 -18.03 -6.88 -11.78
C SER A 57 -18.01 -7.98 -10.73
N ARG A 58 -16.87 -8.68 -10.56
CA ARG A 58 -16.63 -9.70 -9.54
C ARG A 58 -15.73 -9.19 -8.42
N GLY A 59 -15.39 -7.90 -8.41
CA GLY A 59 -14.50 -7.27 -7.44
C GLY A 59 -13.02 -7.62 -7.63
N ARG A 60 -12.64 -8.20 -8.78
CA ARG A 60 -11.21 -8.47 -9.09
C ARG A 60 -10.58 -7.24 -9.71
N MET A 61 -9.34 -6.96 -9.35
CA MET A 61 -8.58 -5.86 -9.96
C MET A 61 -8.44 -6.06 -11.47
N LEU A 62 -8.66 -4.99 -12.22
CA LEU A 62 -8.44 -4.96 -13.66
C LEU A 62 -6.96 -5.14 -14.00
N PRO A 63 -6.63 -5.79 -15.14
CA PRO A 63 -5.25 -5.84 -15.62
C PRO A 63 -4.76 -4.45 -16.04
N ALA A 64 -3.44 -4.26 -16.07
CA ALA A 64 -2.81 -2.99 -16.46
C ALA A 64 -3.33 -2.44 -17.81
N SER A 65 -3.55 -3.29 -18.81
CA SER A 65 -4.08 -2.87 -20.11
C SER A 65 -5.49 -2.27 -20.02
N ALA A 66 -6.35 -2.79 -19.14
CA ALA A 66 -7.68 -2.26 -18.91
C ALA A 66 -7.62 -0.97 -18.07
N LEU A 67 -6.74 -0.89 -17.08
CA LEU A 67 -6.53 0.33 -16.29
C LEU A 67 -5.99 1.49 -17.15
N LEU A 68 -5.07 1.22 -18.08
CA LEU A 68 -4.60 2.20 -19.07
C LEU A 68 -5.76 2.76 -19.89
N LYS A 69 -6.67 1.89 -20.33
CA LYS A 69 -7.86 2.31 -21.07
C LYS A 69 -8.76 3.22 -20.24
N VAL A 70 -9.02 2.86 -18.98
CA VAL A 70 -9.82 3.70 -18.07
C VAL A 70 -9.22 5.11 -17.95
N LEU A 71 -7.91 5.23 -17.76
CA LEU A 71 -7.25 6.52 -17.61
C LEU A 71 -7.17 7.31 -18.93
N GLU A 72 -6.96 6.62 -20.06
CA GLU A 72 -6.97 7.26 -21.39
C GLU A 72 -8.36 7.80 -21.74
N ASP A 73 -9.42 7.01 -21.51
CA ASP A 73 -10.80 7.42 -21.75
C ASP A 73 -11.21 8.63 -20.89
N ARG A 74 -10.54 8.83 -19.74
CA ARG A 74 -10.71 9.99 -18.85
C ARG A 74 -9.86 11.21 -19.24
N GLY A 75 -8.90 11.05 -20.15
CA GLY A 75 -8.03 12.14 -20.59
C GLY A 75 -6.84 12.42 -19.67
N GLU A 76 -6.39 11.44 -18.87
CA GLU A 76 -5.12 11.56 -18.15
C GLU A 76 -3.95 11.78 -19.11
N LEU A 77 -2.96 12.58 -18.70
CA LEU A 77 -1.82 12.92 -19.53
C LEU A 77 -0.62 12.00 -19.24
N LEU A 78 -0.73 10.74 -19.64
CA LEU A 78 0.33 9.72 -19.50
C LEU A 78 0.91 9.34 -20.87
N ASP A 79 2.14 8.80 -20.91
CA ASP A 79 2.71 8.20 -22.14
C ASP A 79 2.10 6.81 -22.37
N PHE A 80 0.81 6.77 -22.72
CA PHE A 80 0.11 5.51 -23.01
C PHE A 80 0.80 4.67 -24.09
N PRO A 81 1.33 5.26 -25.20
CA PRO A 81 2.07 4.48 -26.18
C PRO A 81 3.26 3.73 -25.56
N ALA A 82 4.10 4.39 -24.75
CA ALA A 82 5.24 3.73 -24.11
C ALA A 82 4.81 2.66 -23.10
N LEU A 83 3.75 2.93 -22.31
CA LEU A 83 3.26 1.97 -21.31
C LEU A 83 2.64 0.72 -21.95
N ARG A 84 1.95 0.87 -23.09
CA ARG A 84 1.41 -0.27 -23.85
C ARG A 84 2.51 -1.08 -24.51
N GLU A 85 3.46 -0.41 -25.17
CA GLU A 85 4.63 -1.05 -25.78
C GLU A 85 5.40 -1.87 -24.74
N ALA A 86 5.57 -1.34 -23.53
CA ALA A 86 6.22 -2.05 -22.45
C ALA A 86 5.44 -3.29 -21.96
N LEU A 87 4.10 -3.24 -21.95
CA LEU A 87 3.27 -4.42 -21.65
C LEU A 87 3.41 -5.49 -22.73
N ASP A 88 3.42 -5.10 -24.00
CA ASP A 88 3.58 -6.03 -25.12
C ASP A 88 4.94 -6.73 -25.08
N ILE A 89 5.98 -6.06 -24.57
CA ILE A 89 7.32 -6.63 -24.37
C ILE A 89 7.37 -7.56 -23.14
N THR A 90 6.82 -7.13 -22.00
CA THR A 90 6.99 -7.84 -20.71
C THR A 90 6.04 -9.03 -20.51
N GLN A 91 4.84 -8.99 -21.09
CA GLN A 91 3.86 -10.07 -20.91
C GLN A 91 4.31 -11.42 -21.50
N PRO A 92 4.88 -11.49 -22.72
CA PRO A 92 5.39 -12.74 -23.26
C PRO A 92 6.48 -13.36 -22.38
N LEU A 93 7.42 -12.55 -21.89
CA LEU A 93 8.50 -13.00 -20.98
C LEU A 93 7.92 -13.58 -19.69
N ARG A 94 7.03 -12.84 -19.04
CA ARG A 94 6.39 -13.26 -17.78
C ARG A 94 5.57 -14.55 -17.91
N HIS A 95 4.95 -14.77 -19.07
CA HIS A 95 4.11 -15.94 -19.32
C HIS A 95 4.85 -17.11 -19.99
N GLY A 96 6.18 -17.00 -20.16
CA GLY A 96 6.98 -18.03 -20.83
C GLY A 96 6.56 -18.25 -22.29
N ARG A 97 6.09 -17.19 -22.97
CA ARG A 97 5.61 -17.19 -24.36
C ARG A 97 6.53 -16.44 -25.31
N ALA A 98 7.63 -15.88 -24.82
CA ALA A 98 8.61 -15.25 -25.69
C ALA A 98 9.35 -16.34 -26.47
N ASP A 99 9.38 -16.19 -27.80
CA ASP A 99 10.33 -16.91 -28.66
C ASP A 99 11.77 -16.37 -28.41
N ASP A 100 12.78 -16.92 -29.08
CA ASP A 100 14.22 -16.61 -28.86
C ASP A 100 14.63 -15.12 -29.01
N GLU A 101 13.70 -14.20 -29.31
CA GLU A 101 13.94 -12.75 -29.29
C GLU A 101 13.81 -12.18 -27.87
N TYR A 102 14.97 -11.90 -27.27
CA TYR A 102 15.09 -11.21 -25.98
C TYR A 102 14.77 -9.71 -26.14
N LEU A 103 13.49 -9.37 -26.17
CA LEU A 103 13.01 -7.97 -26.17
C LEU A 103 12.89 -7.48 -24.73
N MET A 104 13.53 -6.35 -24.42
CA MET A 104 13.57 -5.79 -23.07
C MET A 104 13.00 -4.37 -23.05
N PRO A 105 12.34 -3.95 -21.96
CA PRO A 105 11.96 -2.55 -21.81
C PRO A 105 13.18 -1.65 -21.91
N VAL A 106 13.12 -0.65 -22.78
CA VAL A 106 14.18 0.35 -22.95
C VAL A 106 13.97 1.54 -22.01
N GLN A 107 14.95 2.44 -21.94
CA GLN A 107 14.91 3.62 -21.06
C GLN A 107 13.61 4.44 -21.15
N ARG A 108 13.01 4.54 -22.35
CA ARG A 108 11.71 5.22 -22.55
C ARG A 108 10.58 4.59 -21.73
N HIS A 109 10.53 3.26 -21.65
CA HIS A 109 9.49 2.55 -20.91
C HIS A 109 9.65 2.75 -19.41
N LEU A 110 10.88 2.68 -18.92
CA LEU A 110 11.19 2.97 -17.52
C LEU A 110 10.87 4.43 -17.18
N GLN A 111 11.20 5.37 -18.06
CA GLN A 111 10.86 6.78 -17.86
C GLN A 111 9.35 7.01 -17.80
N ALA A 112 8.57 6.37 -18.69
CA ALA A 112 7.11 6.45 -18.65
C ALA A 112 6.54 5.91 -17.33
N LEU A 113 7.13 4.84 -16.78
CA LEU A 113 6.76 4.28 -15.49
C LEU A 113 7.13 5.20 -14.30
N ILE A 114 8.32 5.82 -14.34
CA ILE A 114 8.76 6.81 -13.35
C ILE A 114 7.87 8.05 -13.39
N ASP A 115 7.49 8.50 -14.59
CA ASP A 115 6.68 9.70 -14.78
C ASP A 115 5.27 9.56 -14.21
N LEU A 116 4.78 8.33 -13.96
CA LEU A 116 3.55 8.10 -13.19
C LEU A 116 3.62 8.74 -11.79
N ASP A 117 4.79 8.78 -11.16
CA ASP A 117 4.94 9.30 -9.80
C ASP A 117 4.64 10.79 -9.68
N ARG A 118 4.60 11.52 -10.80
CA ARG A 118 4.14 12.92 -10.83
C ARG A 118 2.65 13.04 -10.50
N HIS A 119 1.90 11.94 -10.58
CA HIS A 119 0.50 11.90 -10.20
C HIS A 119 0.36 11.90 -8.68
N ARG A 120 -0.55 12.73 -8.16
CA ARG A 120 -0.81 12.89 -6.70
C ARG A 120 -1.13 11.59 -5.96
N ALA A 121 -1.63 10.58 -6.68
CA ALA A 121 -1.95 9.27 -6.12
C ALA A 121 -0.71 8.44 -5.74
N LEU A 122 0.47 8.79 -6.26
CA LEU A 122 1.69 8.00 -6.13
C LEU A 122 2.72 8.71 -5.24
N LEU A 123 3.34 9.80 -5.71
CA LEU A 123 4.30 10.65 -4.97
C LEU A 123 5.12 9.87 -3.92
N VAL A 124 5.76 8.77 -4.33
CA VAL A 124 6.42 7.82 -3.42
C VAL A 124 7.86 7.54 -3.82
N LEU A 125 8.31 7.89 -5.03
CA LEU A 125 9.65 7.50 -5.47
C LEU A 125 10.75 8.16 -4.67
N ASP A 126 10.60 9.42 -4.26
CA ASP A 126 11.62 10.09 -3.46
C ASP A 126 11.82 9.39 -2.10
N GLN A 127 10.73 8.96 -1.47
CA GLN A 127 10.74 8.20 -0.22
C GLN A 127 11.32 6.79 -0.46
N ALA A 128 10.88 6.10 -1.51
CA ALA A 128 11.38 4.77 -1.86
C ALA A 128 12.87 4.75 -2.20
N ARG A 129 13.41 5.85 -2.74
CA ARG A 129 14.84 6.02 -3.02
C ARG A 129 15.65 6.30 -1.76
N SER A 130 15.11 7.08 -0.82
CA SER A 130 15.79 7.45 0.43
C SER A 130 15.83 6.33 1.45
N ASP A 131 14.84 5.43 1.41
CA ASP A 131 14.62 4.48 2.48
C ASP A 131 15.49 3.24 2.31
N SER A 132 16.29 2.96 3.35
CA SER A 132 17.18 1.80 3.36
C SER A 132 16.45 0.49 3.66
N LYS A 133 15.24 0.58 4.24
CA LYS A 133 14.41 -0.54 4.67
C LYS A 133 12.99 -0.37 4.15
N VAL A 134 12.40 -1.48 3.69
CA VAL A 134 11.00 -1.51 3.23
C VAL A 134 10.06 -1.13 4.37
N GLU A 135 10.42 -1.50 5.59
CA GLU A 135 9.65 -1.26 6.80
C GLU A 135 9.47 0.23 7.10
N ASP A 136 10.52 1.02 6.89
CA ASP A 136 10.51 2.47 7.12
C ASP A 136 9.64 3.18 6.07
N LEU A 137 9.66 2.69 4.83
CA LEU A 137 8.82 3.20 3.74
C LEU A 137 7.34 2.89 4.00
N VAL A 138 7.04 1.66 4.43
CA VAL A 138 5.67 1.27 4.80
C VAL A 138 5.14 2.17 5.91
N ALA A 139 5.91 2.36 6.98
CA ALA A 139 5.50 3.19 8.11
C ALA A 139 5.21 4.64 7.70
N ARG A 140 6.08 5.23 6.87
CA ARG A 140 5.87 6.59 6.34
C ARG A 140 4.64 6.72 5.46
N LEU A 141 4.42 5.77 4.55
CA LEU A 141 3.24 5.82 3.68
C LEU A 141 1.92 5.72 4.46
N TYR A 142 1.88 4.93 5.54
CA TYR A 142 0.73 4.90 6.43
C TYR A 142 0.57 6.21 7.21
N ALA A 143 1.67 6.81 7.70
CA ALA A 143 1.62 8.11 8.38
C ALA A 143 1.12 9.23 7.45
N ASP A 144 1.60 9.28 6.20
CA ASP A 144 1.16 10.25 5.20
C ASP A 144 -0.33 10.06 4.87
N ALA A 145 -0.77 8.83 4.62
CA ALA A 145 -2.18 8.52 4.34
C ALA A 145 -3.09 8.84 5.54
N ALA A 146 -2.62 8.60 6.77
CA ALA A 146 -3.36 8.95 7.98
C ALA A 146 -3.52 10.48 8.11
N ASN A 147 -2.48 11.26 7.81
CA ASN A 147 -2.55 12.73 7.82
C ASN A 147 -3.54 13.27 6.77
N GLU A 148 -3.55 12.70 5.56
CA GLU A 148 -4.49 13.07 4.49
C GLU A 148 -5.95 12.81 4.89
N VAL A 149 -6.21 11.70 5.59
CA VAL A 149 -7.56 11.37 6.07
C VAL A 149 -7.93 12.15 7.32
N ALA A 150 -6.98 12.50 8.20
CA ALA A 150 -7.24 13.30 9.40
C ALA A 150 -7.71 14.73 9.09
N GLY A 151 -7.31 15.28 7.94
CA GLY A 151 -7.75 16.60 7.43
C GLY A 151 -9.13 16.58 6.74
N LEU A 152 -9.67 15.41 6.45
CA LEU A 152 -11.05 15.25 5.97
C LEU A 152 -11.94 15.14 7.20
N ASP A 153 -12.91 16.05 7.34
CA ASP A 153 -13.87 16.08 8.46
C ASP A 153 -14.85 14.90 8.36
N LEU A 154 -14.33 13.68 8.48
CA LEU A 154 -15.05 12.42 8.49
C LEU A 154 -15.38 11.97 9.92
N MET A 155 -14.88 12.69 10.93
CA MET A 155 -15.14 12.43 12.34
C MET A 155 -15.24 13.74 13.11
N SER A 156 -16.20 13.81 14.03
CA SER A 156 -16.44 14.96 14.89
C SER A 156 -15.23 15.23 15.81
N SER A 157 -15.04 16.48 16.24
CA SER A 157 -13.97 16.88 17.15
C SER A 157 -13.95 16.09 18.48
N LYS A 158 -15.06 15.46 18.85
CA LYS A 158 -15.16 14.57 20.02
C LYS A 158 -14.51 13.20 19.73
N GLU A 159 -14.78 12.61 18.57
CA GLU A 159 -14.17 11.35 18.11
C GLU A 159 -12.66 11.49 17.85
N ARG A 160 -12.19 12.71 17.55
CA ARG A 160 -10.76 13.03 17.34
C ARG A 160 -9.98 13.22 18.67
N LEU A 161 -10.67 13.61 19.75
CA LEU A 161 -10.09 13.76 21.10
C LEU A 161 -10.11 12.46 21.90
N ASP A 162 -11.02 11.54 21.56
CA ASP A 162 -11.13 10.20 22.14
C ASP A 162 -10.37 9.14 21.33
N GLN A 163 -9.56 9.55 20.34
CA GLN A 163 -8.81 8.59 19.52
C GLN A 163 -7.62 8.00 20.30
N PRO A 164 -7.51 6.67 20.35
CA PRO A 164 -6.39 6.02 21.01
C PRO A 164 -5.13 6.13 20.15
N ASP A 165 -3.98 6.31 20.80
CA ASP A 165 -2.68 6.25 20.15
C ASP A 165 -2.50 4.88 19.45
N PHE A 166 -1.82 4.86 18.30
CA PHE A 166 -1.45 3.59 17.68
C PHE A 166 -0.56 2.79 18.63
N GLU A 167 -0.97 1.56 18.91
CA GLU A 167 -0.19 0.61 19.72
C GLU A 167 0.86 -0.10 18.87
N GLU A 168 1.86 -0.65 19.54
CA GLU A 168 2.80 -1.59 18.94
C GLU A 168 2.06 -2.89 18.59
N CYS A 169 2.20 -3.34 17.35
CA CYS A 169 1.62 -4.60 16.90
C CYS A 169 2.47 -5.80 17.36
N ASP A 170 1.83 -6.80 17.97
CA ASP A 170 2.52 -7.99 18.50
C ASP A 170 3.19 -8.88 17.44
N GLU A 171 2.75 -8.77 16.18
CA GLU A 171 3.30 -9.57 15.08
C GLU A 171 4.43 -8.84 14.35
N CYS A 172 4.25 -7.55 14.06
CA CYS A 172 5.20 -6.80 13.24
C CYS A 172 6.06 -5.80 14.03
N TRP A 173 5.80 -5.65 15.33
CA TRP A 173 6.55 -4.84 16.30
C TRP A 173 6.69 -3.37 15.88
N ARG A 174 5.63 -2.81 15.28
CA ARG A 174 5.55 -1.40 14.88
C ARG A 174 4.32 -0.75 15.47
N ASN A 175 4.42 0.55 15.80
CA ASN A 175 3.30 1.40 16.24
C ASN A 175 2.30 1.64 15.10
N THR A 176 1.55 0.59 14.76
CA THR A 176 0.65 0.50 13.60
C THR A 176 -0.61 -0.32 13.93
N PHE A 177 -0.78 -0.72 15.19
CA PHE A 177 -1.98 -1.38 15.67
C PHE A 177 -3.04 -0.33 15.98
N LEU A 178 -4.18 -0.37 15.29
CA LEU A 178 -5.30 0.54 15.50
C LEU A 178 -6.29 -0.08 16.49
N PRO A 179 -6.46 0.51 17.68
CA PRO A 179 -7.43 0.05 18.67
C PRO A 179 -8.87 0.32 18.23
N ASP A 180 -9.72 -0.72 18.26
CA ASP A 180 -11.16 -0.64 18.02
C ASP A 180 -11.97 -0.58 19.34
N TRP A 181 -11.50 -1.25 20.39
CA TRP A 181 -12.12 -1.24 21.72
C TRP A 181 -11.08 -1.54 22.81
N HIS A 182 -11.28 -0.96 24.00
CA HIS A 182 -10.35 -1.12 25.14
C HIS A 182 -10.99 -2.00 26.20
N ASP A 183 -10.20 -2.88 26.78
CA ASP A 183 -10.63 -3.75 27.87
C ASP A 183 -11.17 -2.98 29.10
N GLU A 184 -11.90 -3.71 29.94
CA GLU A 184 -12.48 -3.19 31.19
C GLU A 184 -11.43 -2.91 32.30
N PHE A 185 -10.15 -3.23 32.05
CA PHE A 185 -9.06 -3.12 33.02
C PHE A 185 -8.28 -1.80 32.91
N GLY A 186 -8.82 -0.82 32.19
CA GLY A 186 -8.23 0.52 32.08
C GLY A 186 -7.40 0.72 30.81
N GLY A 187 -7.62 -0.10 29.77
CA GLY A 187 -7.10 0.15 28.43
C GLY A 187 -5.65 -0.26 28.21
N THR A 188 -5.19 -1.31 28.90
CA THR A 188 -3.82 -1.83 28.72
C THR A 188 -3.66 -2.72 27.50
N ASN A 189 -4.72 -3.38 27.03
CA ASN A 189 -4.70 -4.09 25.76
C ASN A 189 -6.01 -3.85 25.01
N SER A 190 -5.89 -3.35 23.79
CA SER A 190 -7.04 -3.10 22.92
C SER A 190 -7.27 -4.23 21.93
N THR A 191 -8.54 -4.45 21.61
CA THR A 191 -8.92 -5.22 20.43
C THR A 191 -8.74 -4.33 19.21
N GLY A 192 -8.44 -4.89 18.05
CA GLY A 192 -8.31 -4.10 16.84
C GLY A 192 -7.49 -4.77 15.77
N ARG A 193 -7.00 -3.98 14.82
CA ARG A 193 -6.27 -4.50 13.67
C ARG A 193 -5.02 -3.70 13.38
N CYS A 194 -3.92 -4.41 13.13
CA CYS A 194 -2.71 -3.83 12.59
C CYS A 194 -2.93 -3.39 11.15
N VAL A 195 -2.80 -2.10 10.87
CA VAL A 195 -2.94 -1.58 9.50
C VAL A 195 -1.78 -2.03 8.61
N ALA A 196 -0.61 -2.30 9.20
CA ALA A 196 0.58 -2.72 8.46
C ALA A 196 0.54 -4.20 8.05
N CYS A 197 0.44 -5.15 8.99
CA CYS A 197 0.47 -6.58 8.69
C CYS A 197 -0.93 -7.21 8.59
N GLY A 198 -1.97 -6.57 9.10
CA GLY A 198 -3.33 -7.12 9.11
C GLY A 198 -3.62 -8.10 10.24
N TYR A 199 -2.68 -8.27 11.18
CA TYR A 199 -2.93 -8.98 12.42
C TYR A 199 -4.15 -8.40 13.14
N GLU A 200 -5.01 -9.27 13.66
CA GLU A 200 -6.23 -8.89 14.37
C GLU A 200 -6.10 -9.41 15.80
N ARG A 201 -6.23 -8.49 16.76
CA ARG A 201 -6.30 -8.85 18.18
C ARG A 201 -7.77 -8.86 18.55
N ASP A 202 -8.33 -10.06 18.69
CA ASP A 202 -9.72 -10.27 19.09
C ASP A 202 -9.88 -10.14 20.61
N ASP A 203 -11.13 -10.13 21.08
CA ASP A 203 -11.48 -10.00 22.50
C ASP A 203 -10.81 -11.06 23.38
N GLU A 204 -10.66 -12.29 22.87
CA GLU A 204 -10.06 -13.40 23.60
C GLU A 204 -8.54 -13.18 23.76
N THR A 205 -7.87 -12.80 22.67
CA THR A 205 -6.44 -12.50 22.64
C THR A 205 -6.11 -11.28 23.49
N ALA A 206 -6.89 -10.20 23.36
CA ALA A 206 -6.72 -8.99 24.16
C ALA A 206 -6.90 -9.26 25.66
N ARG A 207 -7.89 -10.06 26.05
CA ARG A 207 -8.07 -10.49 27.46
C ARG A 207 -6.92 -11.34 27.97
N ALA A 208 -6.42 -12.29 27.18
CA ALA A 208 -5.28 -13.11 27.58
C ALA A 208 -4.05 -12.25 27.87
N TYR A 209 -3.76 -11.28 27.00
CA TYR A 209 -2.65 -10.34 27.19
C TYR A 209 -2.85 -9.41 28.39
N ALA A 210 -4.09 -8.97 28.65
CA ALA A 210 -4.39 -8.16 29.84
C ALA A 210 -4.15 -8.95 31.13
N ILE A 211 -4.53 -10.24 31.17
CA ILE A 211 -4.30 -11.12 32.31
C ILE A 211 -2.80 -11.35 32.53
N ASP A 212 -2.04 -11.63 31.47
CA ASP A 212 -0.59 -11.84 31.55
C ASP A 212 0.14 -10.58 32.02
N ALA A 213 -0.24 -9.40 31.51
CA ALA A 213 0.33 -8.12 31.91
C ALA A 213 0.07 -7.79 33.38
N GLU A 214 -1.14 -8.08 33.89
CA GLU A 214 -1.47 -7.87 35.30
C GLU A 214 -0.77 -8.88 36.22
N LEU A 215 -0.68 -10.14 35.81
CA LEU A 215 0.12 -11.15 36.52
C LEU A 215 1.59 -10.73 36.65
N ALA A 216 2.19 -10.24 35.56
CA ALA A 216 3.56 -9.72 35.57
C ALA A 216 3.71 -8.53 36.53
N ARG A 217 2.76 -7.59 36.55
CA ARG A 217 2.77 -6.46 37.48
C ARG A 217 2.66 -6.86 38.95
N VAL A 218 1.86 -7.88 39.25
CA VAL A 218 1.69 -8.38 40.62
C VAL A 218 2.95 -9.11 41.08
N MET A 219 3.57 -9.90 40.20
CA MET A 219 4.82 -10.63 40.51
C MET A 219 6.05 -9.73 40.67
N ASP A 220 6.08 -8.56 40.02
CA ASP A 220 7.18 -7.58 40.11
C ASP A 220 7.09 -6.68 41.36
N LYS A 221 5.99 -6.79 42.14
CA LYS A 221 5.75 -6.05 43.39
C LYS A 221 6.07 -6.84 44.67
N ASP A 222 6.38 -8.13 44.55
CA ASP A 222 6.85 -9.01 45.64
C ASP A 222 8.39 -9.14 45.63
#